data_AF-A0ABD3NWF5-F1
#
_entry.id   AF-A0ABD3NWF5-F1
#
_cell.length_a   1.000
_cell.length_b   1.000
_cell.length_c   1.000
_cell.angle_alpha   90.00
_cell.angle_beta   90.00
_cell.angle_gamma   90.00
#
_symmetry.space_group_name_H-M   'P 1'
#
loop_
_entity.id
_entity.type
_entity.pdbx_description
1 polymer ?
#
loop_
_entity_poly.entity_id
_entity_poly.type
_entity_poly.pdbx_seq_one_letter_code
_entity_poly.pdbx_strand_id
1 'polypeptide(L)'
;MSVRSGARYFSIFMTLWLAASPSTFLRASAGFITARVHITLFVGPTAYPKVPLRLLMSNNYPDKISAPTENPPRTQHSELEVEKKFRVPDNPVEFNNLKETLSSVGFQVTHEEEFVDWYFDLPGPNWHFTLNNIWIRYREKKWKIDKNNWGWKGSWQVKRGDTTVDGGATRDRGGMTIFREYHGVTARDMILEMLSSLDRDKISQGLADATVTVPSLKFYNGHDIPHLDGAEELVPFSIFKTFRTCWKIPPCDKGNKFSALKVDIDRTDFEFAVGEVEAVFPLGCNDTATVESGKGHIRDLVELLTSGQNKSLVEDEKGSSSRAMPMGKLECYLKNNNKCLYEACCRAGVM
;
A
#
# COMPACT_ATOMS: atom_id res chain seq x y z
N MET A 1 44.34 -24.23 -19.08
CA MET A 1 43.74 -24.67 -17.80
C MET A 1 42.26 -24.34 -17.84
N SER A 2 41.43 -25.36 -18.02
CA SER A 2 39.98 -25.27 -18.23
C SER A 2 39.31 -26.11 -17.14
N VAL A 3 38.46 -25.50 -16.33
CA VAL A 3 37.72 -26.19 -15.28
C VAL A 3 36.25 -26.14 -15.66
N ARG A 4 35.73 -27.29 -16.11
CA ARG A 4 34.30 -27.55 -16.28
C ARG A 4 33.75 -28.05 -14.94
N SER A 5 32.73 -27.36 -14.43
CA SER A 5 31.92 -27.80 -13.28
C SER A 5 30.52 -28.10 -13.78
N GLY A 6 30.15 -29.39 -13.76
CA GLY A 6 28.84 -29.87 -14.17
C GLY A 6 27.84 -29.85 -13.02
N ALA A 7 26.66 -29.29 -13.26
CA ALA A 7 25.51 -29.40 -12.38
C ALA A 7 24.66 -30.62 -12.79
N ARG A 8 24.34 -31.48 -11.83
CA ARG A 8 23.41 -32.61 -11.98
C ARG A 8 22.02 -32.15 -11.54
N TYR A 9 21.04 -32.28 -12.43
CA TYR A 9 19.62 -32.14 -12.11
C TYR A 9 19.08 -33.46 -11.55
N PHE A 10 18.46 -33.42 -10.37
CA PHE A 10 17.61 -34.48 -9.86
C PHE A 10 16.17 -34.16 -10.27
N SER A 11 15.55 -35.04 -11.05
CA SER A 11 14.13 -34.98 -11.40
C SER A 11 13.42 -36.10 -10.63
N ILE A 12 12.47 -35.75 -9.78
CA ILE A 12 11.62 -36.71 -9.06
C ILE A 12 10.32 -36.83 -9.86
N PHE A 13 10.13 -37.96 -10.54
CA PHE A 13 8.85 -38.38 -11.10
C PHE A 13 8.03 -39.05 -10.00
N MET A 14 6.83 -38.54 -9.72
CA MET A 14 5.85 -39.21 -8.89
C MET A 14 4.77 -39.80 -9.80
N THR A 15 4.82 -41.12 -9.99
CA THR A 15 3.85 -41.88 -10.77
C THR A 15 2.70 -42.30 -9.87
N LEU A 16 1.49 -41.81 -10.14
CA LEU A 16 0.27 -42.23 -9.44
C LEU A 16 -0.34 -43.43 -10.19
N TRP A 17 -0.40 -44.58 -9.52
CA TRP A 17 -1.10 -45.78 -9.98
C TRP A 17 -2.58 -45.70 -9.59
N LEU A 18 -3.48 -45.71 -10.57
CA LEU A 18 -4.90 -46.01 -10.37
C LEU A 18 -5.16 -47.40 -10.97
N ALA A 19 -5.31 -48.39 -10.10
CA ALA A 19 -5.75 -49.72 -10.47
C ALA A 19 -7.27 -49.70 -10.70
N ALA A 20 -7.69 -50.01 -11.93
CA ALA A 20 -9.06 -50.39 -12.25
C ALA A 20 -9.25 -51.89 -12.01
N SER A 21 -10.43 -52.28 -11.50
CA SER A 21 -10.94 -53.64 -11.64
C SER A 21 -12.36 -53.59 -12.21
N PRO A 22 -12.73 -54.46 -13.17
CA PRO A 22 -13.98 -54.39 -13.91
C PRO A 22 -15.09 -55.31 -13.37
N SER A 23 -16.28 -55.15 -13.97
CA SER A 23 -17.54 -55.93 -13.87
C SER A 23 -18.47 -55.53 -12.70
N THR A 24 -19.78 -55.29 -12.86
CA THR A 24 -20.76 -55.93 -13.75
C THR A 24 -21.98 -55.01 -14.00
N PHE A 25 -22.58 -55.13 -15.19
CA PHE A 25 -23.85 -54.54 -15.62
C PHE A 25 -25.05 -55.04 -14.78
N LEU A 26 -25.95 -54.13 -14.36
CA LEU A 26 -27.39 -54.40 -14.22
C LEU A 26 -28.18 -53.08 -14.29
N ARG A 27 -29.12 -53.01 -15.24
CA ARG A 27 -30.12 -51.93 -15.41
C ARG A 27 -31.16 -52.00 -14.28
N ALA A 28 -31.45 -50.87 -13.63
CA ALA A 28 -32.78 -50.58 -13.10
C ALA A 28 -33.02 -49.06 -12.96
N SER A 29 -34.09 -48.63 -13.63
CA SER A 29 -34.97 -47.47 -13.45
C SER A 29 -34.65 -46.39 -12.39
N ALA A 30 -34.52 -45.16 -12.92
CA ALA A 30 -34.93 -43.85 -12.42
C ALA A 30 -35.47 -43.72 -10.97
N GLY A 31 -34.76 -42.91 -10.19
CA GLY A 31 -35.21 -42.32 -8.94
C GLY A 31 -34.13 -41.41 -8.38
N PHE A 32 -34.01 -40.17 -8.90
CA PHE A 32 -33.12 -39.17 -8.31
C PHE A 32 -33.73 -38.68 -6.99
N ILE A 33 -33.23 -39.18 -5.86
CA ILE A 33 -33.42 -38.58 -4.54
C ILE A 33 -32.22 -37.68 -4.29
N THR A 34 -32.41 -36.36 -4.39
CA THR A 34 -31.44 -35.36 -3.96
C THR A 34 -31.51 -35.23 -2.45
N ALA A 35 -30.69 -36.00 -1.73
CA ALA A 35 -30.46 -35.77 -0.30
C ALA A 35 -29.55 -34.53 -0.13
N ARG A 36 -30.12 -33.41 0.32
CA ARG A 36 -29.33 -32.28 0.84
C ARG A 36 -28.80 -32.65 2.23
N VAL A 37 -27.53 -33.03 2.31
CA VAL A 37 -26.84 -33.15 3.60
C VAL A 37 -26.43 -31.75 4.05
N HIS A 38 -27.12 -31.21 5.04
CA HIS A 38 -26.67 -30.01 5.76
C HIS A 38 -25.61 -30.45 6.77
N ILE A 39 -24.33 -30.23 6.42
CA ILE A 39 -23.22 -30.39 7.37
C ILE A 39 -23.04 -29.07 8.09
N THR A 40 -23.54 -28.98 9.33
CA THR A 40 -23.25 -27.85 10.22
C THR A 40 -21.93 -28.13 10.93
N LEU A 41 -20.84 -27.59 10.40
CA LEU A 41 -19.54 -27.59 11.08
C LEU A 41 -19.53 -26.49 12.15
N PHE A 42 -19.64 -26.88 13.42
CA PHE A 42 -19.31 -26.01 14.53
C PHE A 42 -17.79 -25.83 14.59
N VAL A 43 -17.30 -24.72 14.03
CA VAL A 43 -15.93 -24.25 14.26
C VAL A 43 -15.97 -23.41 15.54
N GLY A 44 -15.58 -24.02 16.66
CA GLY A 44 -15.32 -23.25 17.88
C GLY A 44 -14.23 -22.20 17.63
N PRO A 45 -14.12 -21.15 18.48
CA PRO A 45 -13.13 -20.09 18.29
C PRO A 45 -11.74 -20.73 18.21
N THR A 46 -11.19 -20.73 17.00
CA THR A 46 -9.80 -21.13 16.78
C THR A 46 -8.96 -20.05 17.43
N ALA A 47 -8.52 -20.32 18.66
CA ALA A 47 -7.34 -19.69 19.19
C ALA A 47 -6.28 -19.75 18.09
N TYR A 48 -5.75 -18.60 17.68
CA TYR A 48 -4.57 -18.52 16.83
C TYR A 48 -3.60 -19.62 17.25
N PRO A 49 -3.05 -20.43 16.32
CA PRO A 49 -1.97 -21.30 16.71
C PRO A 49 -0.93 -20.39 17.35
N LYS A 50 -0.74 -20.52 18.66
CA LYS A 50 0.45 -20.05 19.35
C LYS A 50 1.57 -20.88 18.74
N VAL A 51 2.02 -20.48 17.56
CA VAL A 51 3.26 -20.98 16.98
C VAL A 51 4.29 -20.71 18.08
N PRO A 52 4.99 -21.73 18.58
CA PRO A 52 6.04 -21.51 19.55
C PRO A 52 7.10 -20.65 18.87
N LEU A 53 7.02 -19.34 19.06
CA LEU A 53 8.07 -18.38 18.74
C LEU A 53 9.20 -18.65 19.74
N ARG A 54 9.99 -19.70 19.48
CA ARG A 54 11.22 -19.95 20.22
C ARG A 54 12.31 -20.45 19.28
N LEU A 55 13.34 -19.60 19.22
CA LEU A 55 14.72 -19.87 18.79
C LEU A 55 15.00 -19.95 17.28
N LEU A 56 14.99 -18.79 16.63
CA LEU A 56 16.15 -18.28 15.90
C LEU A 56 16.26 -16.77 16.17
N MET A 57 16.65 -16.43 17.40
CA MET A 57 17.11 -15.07 17.71
C MET A 57 18.59 -14.96 17.35
N SER A 58 18.89 -14.21 16.30
CA SER A 58 19.97 -13.23 16.33
C SER A 58 19.78 -12.12 15.30
N ASN A 59 18.62 -11.44 15.32
CA ASN A 59 18.61 -10.02 14.96
C ASN A 59 18.98 -9.22 16.21
N ASN A 60 20.24 -9.35 16.64
CA ASN A 60 20.88 -8.34 17.48
C ASN A 60 21.10 -7.11 16.60
N TYR A 61 20.05 -6.33 16.35
CA TYR A 61 20.24 -4.92 16.09
C TYR A 61 20.53 -4.26 17.44
N PRO A 62 21.72 -3.68 17.64
CA PRO A 62 22.04 -3.05 18.91
C PRO A 62 21.25 -1.74 19.02
N ASP A 63 20.06 -1.79 19.63
CA ASP A 63 19.40 -0.60 20.19
C ASP A 63 20.07 -0.15 21.51
N LYS A 64 21.25 -0.69 21.84
CA LYS A 64 22.11 -0.26 22.94
C LYS A 64 23.48 0.17 22.43
N ILE A 65 23.52 1.21 21.60
CA ILE A 65 24.71 2.07 21.54
C ILE A 65 24.60 3.02 22.73
N SER A 66 25.41 2.77 23.75
CA SER A 66 25.65 3.67 24.86
C SER A 66 26.01 5.07 24.37
N ALA A 67 25.23 6.06 24.82
CA ALA A 67 25.42 7.49 24.59
C ALA A 67 26.87 7.92 24.91
N PRO A 68 27.45 8.82 24.13
CA PRO A 68 27.17 10.23 24.36
C PRO A 68 26.94 11.02 23.07
N THR A 69 26.27 12.15 23.26
CA THR A 69 26.32 13.45 22.55
C THR A 69 24.89 13.88 22.25
N GLU A 70 24.52 15.05 22.77
CA GLU A 70 23.24 15.73 22.63
C GLU A 70 22.55 15.39 21.31
N ASN A 71 21.51 14.54 21.38
CA ASN A 71 20.69 14.28 20.22
C ASN A 71 20.09 15.64 19.81
N PRO A 72 20.31 16.11 18.57
CA PRO A 72 19.64 17.31 18.10
C PRO A 72 18.13 17.14 18.34
N PRO A 73 17.41 18.21 18.71
CA PRO A 73 16.00 18.13 19.04
C PRO A 73 15.30 17.35 17.93
N ARG A 74 14.73 16.19 18.29
CA ARG A 74 13.98 15.34 17.37
C ARG A 74 12.82 16.18 16.87
N THR A 75 12.99 16.79 15.70
CA THR A 75 11.92 17.50 15.03
C THR A 75 10.85 16.47 14.73
N GLN A 76 9.72 16.59 15.43
CA GLN A 76 8.53 15.84 15.12
C GLN A 76 8.09 16.29 13.73
N HIS A 77 8.31 15.45 12.72
CA HIS A 77 7.89 15.72 11.35
C HIS A 77 6.47 15.20 11.21
N SER A 78 5.53 16.11 11.40
CA SER A 78 4.15 15.90 11.06
C SER A 78 3.76 16.93 10.01
N GLU A 79 3.07 16.46 8.98
CA GLU A 79 2.84 17.25 7.76
C GLU A 79 1.40 17.09 7.29
N LEU A 80 0.86 18.12 6.65
CA LEU A 80 -0.39 18.05 5.89
C LEU A 80 -0.03 17.89 4.42
N GLU A 81 -0.27 16.70 3.88
CA GLU A 81 -0.05 16.35 2.48
C GLU A 81 -1.36 16.54 1.71
N VAL A 82 -1.31 17.34 0.65
CA VAL A 82 -2.38 17.46 -0.35
C VAL A 82 -1.84 16.88 -1.64
N GLU A 83 -2.51 15.88 -2.19
CA GLU A 83 -2.01 15.17 -3.37
C GLU A 83 -3.12 14.90 -4.40
N LYS A 84 -2.69 14.79 -5.66
CA LYS A 84 -3.52 14.30 -6.77
C LYS A 84 -2.76 13.28 -7.59
N LYS A 85 -3.43 12.16 -7.84
CA LYS A 85 -2.88 11.06 -8.63
C LYS A 85 -3.19 11.24 -10.12
N PHE A 86 -2.29 10.77 -10.98
CA PHE A 86 -2.47 10.71 -12.42
C PHE A 86 -1.90 9.41 -13.00
N ARG A 87 -2.41 9.01 -14.17
CA ARG A 87 -1.95 7.81 -14.86
C ARG A 87 -0.58 8.05 -15.48
N VAL A 88 0.36 7.16 -15.21
CA VAL A 88 1.65 7.09 -15.93
C VAL A 88 1.43 6.29 -17.22
N PRO A 89 1.85 6.82 -18.39
CA PRO A 89 1.77 6.06 -19.63
C PRO A 89 2.63 4.81 -19.61
N ASP A 90 2.08 3.72 -20.13
CA ASP A 90 2.82 2.47 -20.35
C ASP A 90 3.68 2.57 -21.63
N ASN A 91 3.27 3.43 -22.57
CA ASN A 91 3.99 3.68 -23.81
C ASN A 91 5.28 4.50 -23.54
N PRO A 92 6.48 4.03 -23.98
CA PRO A 92 7.73 4.74 -23.73
C PRO A 92 7.81 6.16 -24.32
N VAL A 93 7.17 6.41 -25.47
CA VAL A 93 7.14 7.73 -26.11
C VAL A 93 6.32 8.69 -25.26
N GLU A 94 5.12 8.29 -24.85
CA GLU A 94 4.26 9.11 -23.97
C GLU A 94 4.90 9.33 -22.59
N PHE A 95 5.60 8.33 -22.06
CA PHE A 95 6.35 8.47 -20.81
C PHE A 95 7.53 9.44 -20.94
N ASN A 96 8.21 9.47 -22.08
CA ASN A 96 9.24 10.48 -22.35
C ASN A 96 8.62 11.89 -22.46
N ASN A 97 7.49 12.03 -23.16
CA ASN A 97 6.77 13.30 -23.23
C ASN A 97 6.35 13.82 -21.85
N LEU A 98 5.96 12.94 -20.93
CA LEU A 98 5.67 13.29 -19.53
C LEU A 98 6.91 13.90 -18.85
N LYS A 99 8.08 13.25 -18.96
CA LYS A 99 9.35 13.73 -18.39
C LYS A 99 9.83 15.04 -19.02
N GLU A 100 9.66 15.19 -20.33
CA GLU A 100 9.96 16.43 -21.06
C GLU A 100 9.03 17.56 -20.61
N THR A 101 7.74 17.28 -20.40
CA THR A 101 6.78 18.25 -19.87
C THR A 101 7.23 18.73 -18.49
N LEU A 102 7.56 17.81 -17.56
CA LEU A 102 8.08 18.16 -16.23
C LEU A 102 9.34 19.04 -16.34
N SER A 103 10.29 18.63 -17.18
CA SER A 103 11.54 19.38 -17.38
C SER A 103 11.30 20.78 -17.97
N SER A 104 10.33 20.92 -18.87
CA SER A 104 9.98 22.20 -19.51
C SER A 104 9.40 23.22 -18.54
N VAL A 105 8.75 22.77 -17.46
CA VAL A 105 8.23 23.62 -16.38
C VAL A 105 9.19 23.74 -15.19
N GLY A 106 10.45 23.34 -15.36
CA GLY A 106 11.54 23.56 -14.41
C GLY A 106 11.75 22.45 -13.38
N PHE A 107 10.97 21.36 -13.43
CA PHE A 107 11.22 20.22 -12.55
C PHE A 107 12.49 19.49 -12.95
N GLN A 108 13.23 19.02 -11.95
CA GLN A 108 14.41 18.20 -12.10
C GLN A 108 14.28 16.96 -11.24
N VAL A 109 14.86 15.85 -11.70
CA VAL A 109 15.01 14.65 -10.88
C VAL A 109 15.91 15.00 -9.70
N THR A 110 15.37 14.87 -8.49
CA THR A 110 16.12 15.12 -7.26
C THR A 110 16.83 13.86 -6.79
N HIS A 111 16.15 12.72 -6.84
CA HIS A 111 16.67 11.41 -6.49
C HIS A 111 15.74 10.30 -6.97
N GLU A 112 16.26 9.08 -6.93
CA GLU A 112 15.49 7.85 -7.07
C GLU A 112 15.61 7.06 -5.77
N GLU A 113 14.53 6.41 -5.36
CA GLU A 113 14.53 5.56 -4.17
C GLU A 113 13.77 4.26 -4.38
N GLU A 114 14.17 3.25 -3.61
CA GLU A 114 13.56 1.93 -3.55
C GLU A 114 13.09 1.70 -2.11
N PHE A 115 11.83 1.33 -1.94
CA PHE A 115 11.26 1.03 -0.63
C PHE A 115 10.21 -0.08 -0.67
N VAL A 116 10.00 -0.74 0.45
CA VAL A 116 8.94 -1.73 0.67
C VAL A 116 7.93 -1.14 1.65
N ASP A 117 6.66 -1.13 1.26
CA ASP A 117 5.57 -0.74 2.14
C ASP A 117 4.86 -2.00 2.67
N TRP A 118 4.74 -2.07 3.99
CA TRP A 118 3.92 -3.03 4.71
C TRP A 118 2.71 -2.31 5.29
N TYR A 119 1.49 -2.71 4.94
CA TYR A 119 0.27 -2.12 5.49
C TYR A 119 -0.35 -3.03 6.54
N PHE A 120 -0.79 -2.43 7.65
CA PHE A 120 -1.28 -3.12 8.82
C PHE A 120 -2.67 -2.64 9.23
N ASP A 121 -3.47 -3.55 9.76
CA ASP A 121 -4.76 -3.24 10.37
C ASP A 121 -5.14 -4.35 11.37
N LEU A 122 -6.27 -4.19 12.04
CA LEU A 122 -6.92 -5.30 12.73
C LEU A 122 -7.32 -6.40 11.73
N PRO A 123 -7.34 -7.67 12.17
CA PRO A 123 -7.76 -8.78 11.33
C PRO A 123 -9.14 -8.56 10.69
N GLY A 124 -9.28 -9.05 9.46
CA GLY A 124 -10.57 -9.04 8.76
C GLY A 124 -11.64 -9.79 9.55
N PRO A 125 -12.91 -9.36 9.48
CA PRO A 125 -13.44 -8.28 8.64
C PRO A 125 -13.36 -6.88 9.26
N ASN A 126 -12.69 -6.69 10.40
CA ASN A 126 -12.79 -5.43 11.15
C ASN A 126 -12.13 -4.28 10.40
N TRP A 127 -10.89 -4.48 9.93
CA TRP A 127 -10.09 -3.50 9.20
C TRP A 127 -10.28 -2.06 9.71
N HIS A 128 -10.28 -1.93 11.03
CA HIS A 128 -10.85 -0.78 11.73
C HIS A 128 -10.20 0.52 11.29
N PHE A 129 -8.88 0.54 11.14
CA PHE A 129 -8.16 1.75 10.79
C PHE A 129 -8.42 2.14 9.33
N THR A 130 -8.28 1.20 8.42
CA THR A 130 -8.45 1.42 6.98
C THR A 130 -9.86 1.92 6.67
N LEU A 131 -10.90 1.30 7.25
CA LEU A 131 -12.29 1.71 7.05
C LEU A 131 -12.60 3.10 7.64
N ASN A 132 -11.76 3.60 8.55
CA ASN A 132 -11.85 4.95 9.12
C ASN A 132 -10.83 5.92 8.49
N ASN A 133 -10.34 5.62 7.28
CA ASN A 133 -9.38 6.43 6.52
C ASN A 133 -8.06 6.69 7.27
N ILE A 134 -7.60 5.69 8.03
CA ILE A 134 -6.32 5.67 8.73
C ILE A 134 -5.48 4.55 8.13
N TRP A 135 -4.36 4.92 7.54
CA TRP A 135 -3.44 4.00 6.85
C TRP A 135 -2.19 3.83 7.70
N ILE A 136 -2.09 2.70 8.37
CA ILE A 136 -0.90 2.32 9.15
C ILE A 136 0.04 1.55 8.24
N ARG A 137 1.28 2.01 8.12
CA ARG A 137 2.32 1.29 7.37
C ARG A 137 3.68 1.31 8.05
N TYR A 138 4.47 0.29 7.76
CA TYR A 138 5.90 0.28 8.00
C TYR A 138 6.62 0.36 6.65
N ARG A 139 7.40 1.42 6.44
CA ARG A 139 8.14 1.64 5.19
C ARG A 139 9.61 1.33 5.40
N GLU A 140 10.11 0.33 4.69
CA GLU A 140 11.52 -0.04 4.65
C GLU A 140 12.22 0.63 3.47
N LYS A 141 13.20 1.49 3.75
CA LYS A 141 14.02 2.12 2.72
C LYS A 141 15.36 1.41 2.62
N LYS A 142 15.87 1.30 1.40
CA LYS A 142 17.22 0.81 1.15
C LYS A 142 18.23 1.80 1.76
N TRP A 143 19.09 1.32 2.64
CA TRP A 143 20.05 2.14 3.38
C TRP A 143 21.45 1.59 3.22
N LYS A 144 22.43 2.48 3.02
CA LYS A 144 23.84 2.10 2.89
C LYS A 144 24.44 1.87 4.28
N ILE A 145 24.78 0.61 4.61
CA ILE A 145 25.37 0.25 5.91
C ILE A 145 26.85 0.62 5.93
N ASP A 146 27.57 0.26 4.87
CA ASP A 146 28.99 0.56 4.69
C ASP A 146 29.31 0.81 3.20
N LYS A 147 30.58 0.94 2.84
CA LYS A 147 30.98 1.27 1.46
C LYS A 147 30.43 0.29 0.40
N ASN A 148 30.28 -0.98 0.75
CA ASN A 148 29.97 -2.07 -0.16
C ASN A 148 28.68 -2.82 0.19
N ASN A 149 28.05 -2.53 1.33
CA ASN A 149 26.89 -3.25 1.81
C ASN A 149 25.65 -2.35 1.94
N TRP A 150 24.51 -2.91 1.55
CA TRP A 150 23.20 -2.28 1.63
C TRP A 150 22.30 -3.11 2.52
N GLY A 151 21.52 -2.44 3.35
CA GLY A 151 20.48 -3.05 4.16
C GLY A 151 19.16 -2.35 3.97
N TRP A 152 18.21 -2.71 4.83
CA TRP A 152 16.90 -2.10 4.93
C TRP A 152 16.77 -1.45 6.29
N LYS A 153 16.27 -0.22 6.30
CA LYS A 153 15.90 0.48 7.53
C LYS A 153 14.46 0.93 7.40
N GLY A 154 13.63 0.50 8.34
CA GLY A 154 12.22 0.84 8.34
C GLY A 154 11.82 1.90 9.34
N SER A 155 10.63 2.46 9.12
CA SER A 155 9.98 3.39 10.04
C SER A 155 8.46 3.24 9.94
N TRP A 156 7.80 3.32 11.09
CA TRP A 156 6.35 3.39 11.16
C TRP A 156 5.83 4.72 10.63
N GLN A 157 4.71 4.68 9.93
CA GLN A 157 4.03 5.84 9.37
C GLN A 157 2.52 5.67 9.53
N VAL A 158 1.83 6.78 9.78
CA VAL A 158 0.37 6.84 9.81
C VAL A 158 -0.07 7.96 8.89
N LYS A 159 -0.90 7.66 7.89
CA LYS A 159 -1.66 8.67 7.14
C LYS A 159 -3.09 8.69 7.67
N ARG A 160 -3.59 9.84 8.11
CA ARG A 160 -4.97 10.01 8.55
C ARG A 160 -5.66 11.02 7.64
N GLY A 161 -6.70 10.60 6.95
CA GLY A 161 -7.42 11.52 6.07
C GLY A 161 -8.17 12.58 6.87
N ASP A 162 -8.17 13.80 6.36
CA ASP A 162 -8.84 14.92 7.02
C ASP A 162 -10.31 15.01 6.57
N THR A 163 -11.23 14.50 7.39
CA THR A 163 -12.67 14.53 7.09
C THR A 163 -13.30 15.90 7.34
N THR A 164 -12.59 16.84 7.95
CA THR A 164 -13.13 18.15 8.33
C THR A 164 -13.20 19.12 7.15
N VAL A 165 -12.43 18.89 6.08
CA VAL A 165 -12.21 19.88 5.02
C VAL A 165 -13.35 19.92 3.99
N ASP A 166 -14.11 18.82 3.80
CA ASP A 166 -15.11 18.73 2.73
C ASP A 166 -16.39 17.94 3.14
N GLY A 167 -16.91 18.21 4.35
CA GLY A 167 -18.20 17.65 4.79
C GLY A 167 -18.20 16.12 4.93
N GLY A 168 -17.05 15.52 5.24
CA GLY A 168 -16.89 14.08 5.48
C GLY A 168 -16.48 13.26 4.25
N ALA A 169 -16.38 13.84 3.05
CA ALA A 169 -15.85 13.12 1.88
C ALA A 169 -14.31 13.06 1.93
N THR A 170 -13.75 11.89 1.66
CA THR A 170 -12.29 11.65 1.63
C THR A 170 -11.60 12.18 0.38
N ARG A 171 -12.39 12.40 -0.69
CA ARG A 171 -11.95 12.96 -1.96
C ARG A 171 -12.77 14.20 -2.27
N ASP A 172 -12.09 15.27 -2.67
CA ASP A 172 -12.78 16.40 -3.27
C ASP A 172 -13.41 15.98 -4.62
N ARG A 173 -14.30 16.79 -5.18
CA ARG A 173 -14.87 16.53 -6.52
C ARG A 173 -13.80 16.45 -7.62
N GLY A 174 -12.58 16.90 -7.35
CA GLY A 174 -11.44 16.84 -8.24
C GLY A 174 -10.58 15.58 -8.09
N GLY A 175 -10.90 14.65 -7.19
CA GLY A 175 -10.07 13.47 -6.94
C GLY A 175 -8.75 13.77 -6.22
N MET A 176 -8.67 14.89 -5.50
CA MET A 176 -7.57 15.17 -4.57
C MET A 176 -7.82 14.50 -3.24
N THR A 177 -6.73 14.13 -2.57
CA THR A 177 -6.75 13.58 -1.21
C THR A 177 -5.92 14.46 -0.29
N ILE A 178 -6.36 14.57 0.98
CA ILE A 178 -5.70 15.35 2.01
C ILE A 178 -5.42 14.43 3.19
N PHE A 179 -4.16 14.31 3.57
CA PHE A 179 -3.71 13.46 4.66
C PHE A 179 -2.87 14.24 5.65
N ARG A 180 -3.06 13.93 6.94
CA ARG A 180 -2.09 14.25 7.98
C ARG A 180 -1.14 13.06 8.10
N GLU A 181 0.14 13.32 7.93
CA GLU A 181 1.16 12.27 7.96
C GLU A 181 1.99 12.38 9.22
N TYR A 182 2.22 11.23 9.83
CA TYR A 182 3.05 11.06 11.02
C TYR A 182 4.09 10.00 10.71
N HIS A 183 5.31 10.21 11.18
CA HIS A 183 6.43 9.31 10.92
C HIS A 183 7.20 8.94 12.20
N GLY A 184 7.87 7.80 12.17
CA GLY A 184 8.82 7.36 13.20
C GLY A 184 8.15 7.19 14.56
N VAL A 185 8.73 7.84 15.59
CA VAL A 185 8.26 7.73 16.98
C VAL A 185 6.85 8.28 17.14
N THR A 186 6.53 9.41 16.50
CA THR A 186 5.18 10.00 16.57
C THR A 186 4.13 9.06 15.99
N ALA A 187 4.41 8.44 14.84
CA ALA A 187 3.53 7.44 14.26
C ALA A 187 3.35 6.24 15.18
N ARG A 188 4.45 5.75 15.76
CA ARG A 188 4.46 4.62 16.70
C ARG A 188 3.56 4.90 17.90
N ASP A 189 3.77 6.03 18.57
CA ASP A 189 3.04 6.37 19.79
C ASP A 189 1.55 6.59 19.47
N MET A 190 1.23 7.18 18.31
CA MET A 190 -0.15 7.30 17.82
C MET A 190 -0.81 5.94 17.57
N ILE A 191 -0.11 4.98 16.97
CA ILE A 191 -0.63 3.62 16.77
C ILE A 191 -1.01 2.99 18.12
N LEU A 192 -0.11 3.05 19.09
CA LEU A 192 -0.34 2.48 20.43
C LEU A 192 -1.49 3.18 21.16
N GLU A 193 -1.58 4.51 21.07
CA GLU A 193 -2.70 5.27 21.62
C GLU A 193 -4.03 4.84 20.99
N MET A 194 -4.10 4.79 19.66
CA MET A 194 -5.30 4.36 18.95
C MET A 194 -5.75 2.96 19.37
N LEU A 195 -4.82 2.00 19.45
CA LEU A 195 -5.10 0.63 19.89
C LEU A 195 -5.60 0.59 21.34
N SER A 196 -4.99 1.37 22.24
CA SER A 196 -5.41 1.44 23.64
C SER A 196 -6.82 2.02 23.82
N SER A 197 -7.27 2.86 22.87
CA SER A 197 -8.59 3.49 22.88
C SER A 197 -9.69 2.65 22.23
N LEU A 198 -9.36 1.48 21.65
CA LEU A 198 -10.34 0.65 20.96
C LEU A 198 -11.38 0.08 21.92
N ASP A 199 -12.64 0.25 21.56
CA ASP A 199 -13.77 -0.42 22.20
C ASP A 199 -13.87 -1.86 21.68
N ARG A 200 -13.17 -2.76 22.38
CA ARG A 200 -13.06 -4.18 21.99
C ARG A 200 -14.41 -4.91 21.98
N ASP A 201 -15.37 -4.46 22.78
CA ASP A 201 -16.70 -5.05 22.82
C ASP A 201 -17.48 -4.72 21.55
N LYS A 202 -17.41 -3.47 21.06
CA LYS A 202 -17.99 -3.09 19.77
C LYS A 202 -17.37 -3.84 18.60
N ILE A 203 -16.05 -4.00 18.61
CA ILE A 203 -15.33 -4.73 17.55
C ILE A 203 -15.75 -6.20 17.53
N SER A 204 -15.86 -6.83 18.70
CA SER A 204 -16.22 -8.25 18.82
C SER A 204 -17.65 -8.55 18.38
N GLN A 205 -18.59 -7.62 18.55
CA GLN A 205 -19.99 -7.80 18.12
C GLN A 205 -20.13 -7.85 16.60
N GLY A 206 -19.30 -7.14 15.84
CA GLY A 206 -19.32 -7.18 14.37
C GLY A 206 -18.75 -8.48 13.76
N LEU A 207 -17.95 -9.23 14.53
CA LEU A 207 -17.28 -10.46 14.08
C LEU A 207 -18.17 -11.70 14.11
N ALA A 208 -19.21 -11.73 14.94
CA ALA A 208 -20.01 -12.94 15.18
C ALA A 208 -20.69 -13.48 13.90
N ASP A 209 -20.91 -12.62 12.91
CA ASP A 209 -21.63 -12.95 11.68
C ASP A 209 -20.73 -13.13 10.44
N ALA A 210 -19.42 -12.94 10.57
CA ALA A 210 -18.51 -12.86 9.42
C ALA A 210 -17.42 -13.93 9.44
N THR A 211 -17.22 -14.59 8.31
CA THR A 211 -16.09 -15.49 8.08
C THR A 211 -14.79 -14.69 8.02
N VAL A 212 -13.96 -14.84 9.05
CA VAL A 212 -12.61 -14.25 9.11
C VAL A 212 -11.80 -14.73 7.91
N THR A 213 -11.53 -13.81 6.98
CA THR A 213 -10.62 -14.06 5.85
C THR A 213 -9.23 -13.65 6.29
N VAL A 214 -8.44 -14.63 6.75
CA VAL A 214 -7.01 -14.40 6.98
C VAL A 214 -6.33 -14.31 5.61
N PRO A 215 -5.58 -13.24 5.31
CA PRO A 215 -4.78 -13.17 4.09
C PRO A 215 -3.93 -14.44 3.96
N SER A 216 -3.82 -14.97 2.75
CA SER A 216 -3.00 -16.14 2.48
C SER A 216 -1.56 -15.89 2.96
N LEU A 217 -1.13 -16.59 4.02
CA LEU A 217 0.23 -16.48 4.58
C LEU A 217 1.35 -16.63 3.54
N LYS A 218 1.04 -17.22 2.37
CA LYS A 218 1.95 -17.35 1.24
C LYS A 218 2.59 -16.03 0.80
N PHE A 219 1.91 -14.89 0.97
CA PHE A 219 2.45 -13.58 0.61
C PHE A 219 3.60 -13.12 1.52
N TYR A 220 3.72 -13.70 2.71
CA TYR A 220 4.71 -13.32 3.71
C TYR A 220 5.80 -14.37 3.92
N ASN A 221 5.73 -15.49 3.18
CA ASN A 221 6.71 -16.57 3.29
C ASN A 221 8.11 -16.05 2.93
N GLY A 222 9.03 -16.16 3.88
CA GLY A 222 10.42 -15.74 3.71
C GLY A 222 10.69 -14.27 4.07
N HIS A 223 9.70 -13.54 4.58
CA HIS A 223 9.88 -12.19 5.08
C HIS A 223 9.84 -12.14 6.61
N ASP A 224 10.64 -11.24 7.20
CA ASP A 224 10.54 -10.87 8.61
C ASP A 224 9.48 -9.78 8.73
N ILE A 225 8.31 -10.11 9.29
CA ILE A 225 7.19 -9.17 9.38
C ILE A 225 7.54 -8.10 10.41
N PRO A 226 7.49 -6.80 10.06
CA PRO A 226 7.75 -5.72 11.00
C PRO A 226 6.85 -5.83 12.24
N HIS A 227 7.48 -5.78 13.42
CA HIS A 227 6.80 -5.86 14.70
C HIS A 227 6.81 -4.50 15.40
N LEU A 228 5.73 -4.22 16.12
CA LEU A 228 5.62 -3.09 17.03
C LEU A 228 5.17 -3.59 18.39
N ASP A 229 6.05 -3.51 19.38
CA ASP A 229 5.76 -3.87 20.77
C ASP A 229 4.50 -3.13 21.28
N GLY A 230 3.53 -3.88 21.80
CA GLY A 230 2.23 -3.36 22.25
C GLY A 230 1.16 -3.23 21.15
N ALA A 231 1.49 -3.59 19.91
CA ALA A 231 0.57 -3.62 18.77
C ALA A 231 0.46 -5.02 18.16
N GLU A 232 0.52 -6.06 18.99
CA GLU A 232 0.48 -7.48 18.58
C GLU A 232 -0.82 -7.87 17.84
N GLU A 233 -1.89 -7.08 18.01
CA GLU A 233 -3.17 -7.29 17.34
C GLU A 233 -3.20 -6.77 15.89
N LEU A 234 -2.22 -5.96 15.48
CA LEU A 234 -2.08 -5.56 14.08
C LEU A 234 -1.52 -6.71 13.24
N VAL A 235 -2.16 -6.96 12.11
CA VAL A 235 -1.72 -7.95 11.11
C VAL A 235 -1.44 -7.26 9.78
N PRO A 236 -0.39 -7.68 9.05
CA PRO A 236 -0.17 -7.15 7.71
C PRO A 236 -1.28 -7.65 6.77
N PHE A 237 -1.75 -6.78 5.89
CA PHE A 237 -2.73 -7.13 4.86
C PHE A 237 -2.25 -6.83 3.43
N SER A 238 -1.13 -6.11 3.29
CA SER A 238 -0.50 -5.83 2.01
C SER A 238 1.01 -5.62 2.19
N ILE A 239 1.77 -6.10 1.22
CA ILE A 239 3.20 -5.83 1.07
C ILE A 239 3.49 -5.65 -0.42
N PHE A 240 4.23 -4.60 -0.77
CA PHE A 240 4.77 -4.43 -2.12
C PHE A 240 5.98 -3.49 -2.13
N LYS A 241 6.86 -3.70 -3.11
CA LYS A 241 7.99 -2.82 -3.38
C LYS A 241 7.60 -1.70 -4.33
N THR A 242 8.12 -0.50 -4.09
CA THR A 242 8.02 0.66 -4.97
C THR A 242 9.41 1.15 -5.37
N PHE A 243 9.55 1.46 -6.65
CA PHE A 243 10.64 2.23 -7.24
C PHE A 243 10.09 3.62 -7.57
N ARG A 244 10.65 4.66 -6.95
CA ARG A 244 10.16 6.03 -7.03
C ARG A 244 11.21 6.94 -7.66
N THR A 245 10.80 7.74 -8.63
CA THR A 245 11.57 8.86 -9.16
C THR A 245 10.95 10.17 -8.67
N CYS A 246 11.70 10.94 -7.89
CA CYS A 246 11.22 12.17 -7.24
C CYS A 246 11.65 13.41 -8.02
N TRP A 247 10.70 14.27 -8.39
CA TRP A 247 10.93 15.51 -9.13
C TRP A 247 10.56 16.73 -8.30
N LYS A 248 11.41 17.76 -8.33
CA LYS A 248 11.13 19.08 -7.75
C LYS A 248 11.73 20.20 -8.59
N ILE A 249 11.17 21.40 -8.46
CA ILE A 249 11.82 22.62 -8.95
C ILE A 249 12.90 23.03 -7.92
N PRO A 250 14.14 23.34 -8.36
CA PRO A 250 15.18 23.79 -7.46
C PRO A 250 14.80 25.07 -6.69
N PRO A 251 15.20 25.24 -5.41
CA PRO A 251 14.79 26.38 -4.58
C PRO A 251 15.18 27.77 -5.10
N CYS A 252 16.08 27.86 -6.09
CA CYS A 252 16.49 29.12 -6.70
C CYS A 252 15.42 29.74 -7.62
N ASP A 253 14.43 28.97 -8.06
CA ASP A 253 13.37 29.45 -8.97
C ASP A 253 12.07 29.78 -8.22
N LYS A 254 12.13 30.80 -7.36
CA LYS A 254 10.98 31.25 -6.55
C LYS A 254 9.85 31.87 -7.36
N GLY A 255 10.09 32.22 -8.63
CA GLY A 255 9.07 32.80 -9.52
C GLY A 255 8.14 31.75 -10.11
N ASN A 256 8.53 30.47 -10.05
CA ASN A 256 7.74 29.39 -10.61
C ASN A 256 6.54 29.05 -9.71
N LYS A 257 5.33 29.08 -10.29
CA LYS A 257 4.09 28.78 -9.56
C LYS A 257 4.05 27.36 -8.99
N PHE A 258 4.83 26.43 -9.55
CA PHE A 258 4.91 25.04 -9.10
C PHE A 258 6.06 24.77 -8.12
N SER A 259 6.81 25.79 -7.69
CA SER A 259 8.00 25.64 -6.83
C SER A 259 7.73 24.97 -5.48
N ALA A 260 6.50 25.05 -4.98
CA ALA A 260 6.06 24.39 -3.74
C ALA A 260 5.60 22.94 -3.95
N LEU A 261 5.53 22.45 -5.19
CA LEU A 261 5.05 21.11 -5.52
C LEU A 261 6.20 20.12 -5.66
N LYS A 262 5.87 18.85 -5.43
CA LYS A 262 6.70 17.70 -5.75
C LYS A 262 5.92 16.77 -6.67
N VAL A 263 6.63 16.10 -7.58
CA VAL A 263 6.04 15.05 -8.42
C VAL A 263 6.78 13.74 -8.20
N ASP A 264 6.06 12.71 -7.79
CA ASP A 264 6.59 11.35 -7.66
C ASP A 264 6.03 10.48 -8.77
N ILE A 265 6.93 9.76 -9.45
CA ILE A 265 6.56 8.71 -10.40
C ILE A 265 6.93 7.38 -9.76
N ASP A 266 5.91 6.60 -9.44
CA ASP A 266 6.05 5.31 -8.80
C ASP A 266 5.82 4.17 -9.78
N ARG A 267 6.67 3.15 -9.69
CA ARG A 267 6.46 1.84 -10.27
C ARG A 267 6.56 0.77 -9.18
N THR A 268 5.64 -0.17 -9.18
CA THR A 268 5.59 -1.27 -8.21
C THR A 268 6.14 -2.57 -8.78
N ASP A 269 6.46 -3.52 -7.92
CA ASP A 269 6.87 -4.89 -8.29
C ASP A 269 5.76 -5.76 -8.88
N PHE A 270 4.50 -5.31 -8.79
CA PHE A 270 3.34 -5.91 -9.48
C PHE A 270 2.96 -5.16 -10.77
N GLU A 271 3.93 -4.49 -11.40
CA GLU A 271 3.82 -3.83 -12.70
C GLU A 271 2.82 -2.67 -12.79
N PHE A 272 2.35 -2.15 -11.65
CA PHE A 272 1.52 -0.95 -11.61
C PHE A 272 2.37 0.31 -11.50
N ALA A 273 2.00 1.35 -12.26
CA ALA A 273 2.64 2.67 -12.21
C ALA A 273 1.63 3.80 -11.99
N VAL A 274 2.00 4.77 -11.16
CA VAL A 274 1.16 5.94 -10.83
C VAL A 274 2.03 7.17 -10.60
N GLY A 275 1.52 8.33 -10.99
CA GLY A 275 2.13 9.61 -10.73
C GLY A 275 1.37 10.34 -9.63
N GLU A 276 2.07 11.00 -8.73
CA GLU A 276 1.52 11.76 -7.61
C GLU A 276 2.06 13.19 -7.71
N VAL A 277 1.18 14.19 -7.76
CA VAL A 277 1.57 15.60 -7.58
C VAL A 277 1.13 16.01 -6.17
N GLU A 278 2.07 16.42 -5.35
CA GLU A 278 1.84 16.72 -3.93
C GLU A 278 2.33 18.12 -3.54
N ALA A 279 1.62 18.73 -2.60
CA ALA A 279 2.03 19.90 -1.83
C ALA A 279 2.04 19.52 -0.36
N VAL A 280 3.10 19.90 0.35
CA VAL A 280 3.30 19.57 1.76
C VAL A 280 3.29 20.85 2.59
N PHE A 281 2.43 20.89 3.60
CA PHE A 281 2.30 22.03 4.50
C PHE A 281 2.68 21.60 5.93
N PRO A 282 3.28 22.50 6.73
CA PRO A 282 3.49 22.24 8.16
C PRO A 282 2.16 21.95 8.87
N LEU A 283 2.12 21.01 9.81
CA LEU A 283 0.95 20.84 10.66
C LEU A 283 0.64 22.14 11.43
N GLY A 284 -0.65 22.48 11.48
CA GLY A 284 -1.11 23.74 12.07
C GLY A 284 -1.14 24.92 11.09
N CYS A 285 -0.84 24.69 9.81
CA CYS A 285 -1.18 25.64 8.75
C CYS A 285 -2.71 25.83 8.73
N ASN A 286 -3.19 26.87 9.39
CA ASN A 286 -4.60 27.27 9.42
C ASN A 286 -4.96 28.18 8.23
N ASP A 287 -3.99 28.45 7.35
CA ASP A 287 -4.20 29.27 6.17
C ASP A 287 -4.86 28.44 5.07
N THR A 288 -6.19 28.41 5.13
CA THR A 288 -7.04 27.76 4.13
C THR A 288 -6.79 28.32 2.74
N ALA A 289 -6.45 29.61 2.59
CA ALA A 289 -6.16 30.20 1.29
C ALA A 289 -4.87 29.63 0.68
N THR A 290 -3.84 29.41 1.50
CA THR A 290 -2.60 28.76 1.06
C THR A 290 -2.84 27.31 0.62
N VAL A 291 -3.63 26.54 1.37
CA VAL A 291 -3.99 25.16 1.00
C VAL A 291 -4.79 25.11 -0.31
N GLU A 292 -5.79 25.99 -0.47
CA GLU A 292 -6.59 26.08 -1.70
C GLU A 292 -5.77 26.56 -2.90
N SER A 293 -4.82 27.47 -2.71
CA SER A 293 -3.86 27.85 -3.74
C SER A 293 -3.00 26.65 -4.18
N GLY A 294 -2.50 25.87 -3.21
CA GLY A 294 -1.78 24.62 -3.48
C GLY A 294 -2.60 23.62 -4.29
N LYS A 295 -3.87 23.40 -3.91
CA LYS A 295 -4.83 22.59 -4.69
C LYS A 295 -5.01 23.11 -6.13
N GLY A 296 -5.07 24.43 -6.30
CA GLY A 296 -5.08 25.08 -7.61
C GLY A 296 -3.86 24.69 -8.46
N HIS A 297 -2.66 24.86 -7.91
CA HIS A 297 -1.42 24.54 -8.62
C HIS A 297 -1.29 23.04 -8.93
N ILE A 298 -1.73 22.16 -8.03
CA ILE A 298 -1.77 20.70 -8.27
C ILE A 298 -2.68 20.38 -9.46
N ARG A 299 -3.87 20.97 -9.53
CA ARG A 299 -4.80 20.76 -10.66
C ARG A 299 -4.20 21.21 -11.97
N ASP A 300 -3.65 22.42 -12.01
CA ASP A 300 -2.99 22.98 -13.20
C ASP A 300 -1.88 22.06 -13.71
N LEU A 301 -1.03 21.54 -12.80
CA LEU A 301 0.07 20.67 -13.18
C LEU A 301 -0.42 19.31 -13.67
N VAL A 302 -1.38 18.67 -12.99
CA VAL A 302 -1.95 17.39 -13.45
C VAL A 302 -2.66 17.54 -14.79
N GLU A 303 -3.38 18.63 -15.02
CA GLU A 303 -4.00 18.92 -16.32
C GLU A 303 -2.93 19.06 -17.40
N LEU A 304 -1.86 19.80 -17.14
CA LEU A 304 -0.73 19.94 -18.07
C LEU A 304 -0.09 18.58 -18.41
N LEU A 305 0.19 17.75 -17.39
CA LEU A 305 0.81 16.43 -17.56
C LEU A 305 -0.07 15.43 -18.31
N THR A 306 -1.39 15.58 -18.24
CA THR A 306 -2.35 14.66 -18.87
C THR A 306 -2.94 15.18 -20.19
N SER A 307 -2.73 16.44 -20.55
CA SER A 307 -3.25 17.06 -21.78
C SER A 307 -2.73 16.39 -23.06
N GLY A 308 -1.48 15.90 -23.04
CA GLY A 308 -0.88 15.19 -24.18
C GLY A 308 -1.45 13.79 -24.43
N GLN A 309 -2.02 13.15 -23.39
CA GLN A 309 -2.51 11.76 -23.47
C GLN A 309 -3.86 11.66 -24.20
N ASN A 310 -4.67 12.73 -24.19
CA ASN A 310 -6.05 12.66 -24.71
C ASN A 310 -6.15 12.78 -26.23
N LYS A 311 -5.08 13.21 -26.92
CA LYS A 311 -5.14 13.41 -28.38
C LYS A 311 -5.18 12.10 -29.18
N SER A 312 -4.72 10.98 -28.60
CA SER A 312 -4.67 9.69 -29.30
C SER A 312 -5.95 8.85 -29.21
N LEU A 313 -6.95 9.26 -28.40
CA LEU A 313 -8.16 8.47 -28.14
C LEU A 313 -9.42 9.00 -28.85
N VAL A 314 -9.29 10.02 -29.69
CA VAL A 314 -10.43 10.72 -30.32
C VAL A 314 -11.06 9.93 -31.48
N GLU A 315 -10.49 8.79 -31.91
CA GLU A 315 -11.03 8.06 -33.07
C GLU A 315 -11.92 6.84 -32.75
N ASP A 316 -12.08 6.44 -31.48
CA ASP A 316 -12.99 5.35 -31.07
C ASP A 316 -14.24 5.88 -30.34
N GLU A 317 -14.94 6.82 -30.97
CA GLU A 317 -16.22 7.35 -30.50
C GLU A 317 -17.35 6.32 -30.70
N LYS A 318 -17.74 5.62 -29.62
CA LYS A 318 -19.15 5.23 -29.34
C LYS A 318 -19.41 4.54 -28.00
N GLY A 319 -18.39 4.26 -27.20
CA GLY A 319 -18.56 3.73 -25.86
C GLY A 319 -18.50 4.84 -24.81
N SER A 320 -19.53 4.99 -23.99
CA SER A 320 -19.52 5.78 -22.75
C SER A 320 -18.48 5.22 -21.76
N SER A 321 -17.20 5.38 -22.07
CA SER A 321 -16.10 5.03 -21.19
C SER A 321 -15.96 6.16 -20.19
N SER A 322 -16.64 6.02 -19.04
CA SER A 322 -16.38 6.85 -17.87
C SER A 322 -14.87 6.84 -17.64
N ARG A 323 -14.21 7.98 -17.82
CA ARG A 323 -12.76 8.12 -17.64
C ARG A 323 -12.41 7.64 -16.24
N ALA A 324 -11.84 6.43 -16.15
CA ALA A 324 -11.54 5.81 -14.87
C ALA A 324 -10.62 6.74 -14.09
N MET A 325 -11.00 7.08 -12.85
CA MET A 325 -10.15 7.89 -11.99
C MET A 325 -8.82 7.16 -11.75
N PRO A 326 -7.68 7.88 -11.70
CA PRO A 326 -6.40 7.28 -11.36
C PRO A 326 -6.49 6.58 -9.99
N MET A 327 -6.21 5.27 -9.96
CA MET A 327 -6.19 4.49 -8.73
C MET A 327 -4.85 4.64 -8.00
N GLY A 328 -4.86 4.53 -6.68
CA GLY A 328 -3.63 4.44 -5.89
C GLY A 328 -2.94 3.07 -5.98
N LYS A 329 -1.68 2.98 -5.54
CA LYS A 329 -0.92 1.70 -5.48
C LYS A 329 -1.63 0.66 -4.63
N LEU A 330 -1.99 1.03 -3.40
CA LEU A 330 -2.67 0.14 -2.47
C LEU A 330 -4.07 -0.25 -2.98
N GLU A 331 -4.80 0.70 -3.57
CA GLU A 331 -6.11 0.46 -4.17
C GLU A 331 -6.02 -0.62 -5.27
N CYS A 332 -5.07 -0.48 -6.19
CA CYS A 332 -4.82 -1.46 -7.25
C CYS A 332 -4.40 -2.82 -6.66
N TYR A 333 -3.52 -2.82 -5.66
CA TYR A 333 -3.11 -4.04 -4.97
C TYR A 333 -4.30 -4.77 -4.33
N LEU A 334 -5.13 -4.07 -3.56
CA LEU A 334 -6.29 -4.65 -2.89
C LEU A 334 -7.32 -5.18 -3.89
N LYS A 335 -7.60 -4.43 -4.96
CA LYS A 335 -8.51 -4.86 -6.02
C LYS A 335 -8.12 -6.23 -6.61
N ASN A 336 -6.83 -6.48 -6.76
CA ASN A 336 -6.31 -7.69 -7.36
C ASN A 336 -6.02 -8.83 -6.36
N ASN A 337 -5.65 -8.51 -5.12
CA ASN A 337 -5.14 -9.49 -4.14
C ASN A 337 -6.01 -9.66 -2.90
N ASN A 338 -6.84 -8.68 -2.56
CA ASN A 338 -7.72 -8.70 -1.38
C ASN A 338 -9.04 -7.99 -1.68
N LYS A 339 -9.82 -8.60 -2.57
CA LYS A 339 -11.07 -8.03 -3.09
C LYS A 339 -12.09 -7.71 -1.98
N CYS A 340 -12.14 -8.52 -0.92
CA CYS A 340 -13.06 -8.30 0.19
C CYS A 340 -12.78 -6.99 0.93
N LEU A 341 -11.50 -6.74 1.26
CA LEU A 341 -11.08 -5.46 1.84
C LEU A 341 -11.28 -4.30 0.85
N TYR A 342 -10.92 -4.47 -0.43
CA TYR A 342 -11.18 -3.45 -1.46
C TYR A 342 -12.65 -3.02 -1.49
N GLU A 343 -13.58 -3.99 -1.55
CA GLU A 343 -15.01 -3.70 -1.57
C GLU A 343 -15.49 -3.06 -0.25
N ALA A 344 -14.94 -3.46 0.90
CA ALA A 344 -15.22 -2.83 2.18
C ALA A 344 -14.77 -1.37 2.22
N CYS A 345 -13.58 -1.07 1.69
CA CYS A 345 -13.06 0.29 1.55
C CYS A 345 -13.93 1.15 0.63
N CYS A 346 -14.38 0.61 -0.51
CA CYS A 346 -15.31 1.32 -1.40
C CYS A 346 -16.64 1.63 -0.70
N ARG A 347 -17.20 0.68 0.07
CA ARG A 347 -18.44 0.90 0.84
C ARG A 347 -18.25 1.94 1.94
N ALA A 348 -17.08 1.99 2.57
CA ALA A 348 -16.74 3.00 3.56
C ALA A 348 -16.41 4.36 2.95
N GLY A 349 -16.31 4.48 1.61
CA GLY A 349 -15.99 5.72 0.93
C GLY A 349 -14.55 6.18 1.15
N VAL A 350 -13.62 5.25 1.41
CA VAL A 350 -12.19 5.56 1.59
C VAL A 350 -11.33 5.19 0.37
N MET A 351 -11.95 4.64 -0.69
CA MET A 351 -11.34 4.27 -1.97
C MET A 351 -12.17 4.73 -3.16
#